data_AF-A0A1G2DYY7-F1
#
_entry.id   AF-A0A1G2DYY7-F1
#
_cell.length_a   1.000
_cell.length_b   1.000
_cell.length_c   1.000
_cell.angle_alpha   90.00
_cell.angle_beta   90.00
_cell.angle_gamma   90.00
#
_symmetry.space_group_name_H-M   'P 1'
#
loop_
_entity.id
_entity.type
_entity.pdbx_description
1 polymer ?
#
loop_
_entity_poly.entity_id
_entity_poly.type
_entity_poly.pdbx_seq_one_letter_code
_entity_poly.pdbx_strand_id
1 'polypeptide(L)'
;MIVKKKIPPKYFDLISSGKKKFELRVADFDIKVGDMLILEEYDPKKKKYTGRKMKKKVGYKLHFSLNQFGQKDLIEKKGLYVLQLED
;
A
#
# COMPACT_ATOMS: atom_id res chain seq x y z
N MET A 1 9.58 6.98 12.38
CA MET A 1 9.02 8.04 11.52
C MET A 1 7.52 7.79 11.31
N ILE A 2 6.76 8.84 10.97
CA ILE A 2 5.34 8.73 10.62
C ILE A 2 5.16 9.28 9.20
N VAL A 3 4.54 8.48 8.32
CA VAL A 3 4.16 8.90 6.97
C VAL A 3 2.64 8.87 6.85
N LYS A 4 2.05 9.89 6.22
CA LYS A 4 0.60 9.94 5.94
C LYS A 4 0.36 9.71 4.45
N LYS A 5 -0.62 8.87 4.12
CA LYS A 5 -1.05 8.63 2.73
C LYS A 5 -2.57 8.49 2.66
N LYS A 6 -3.14 8.92 1.53
CA LYS A 6 -4.55 8.71 1.20
C LYS A 6 -4.81 7.24 0.90
N ILE A 7 -6.02 6.78 1.26
CA ILE A 7 -6.54 5.47 0.87
C ILE A 7 -8.02 5.57 0.44
N PRO A 8 -8.43 4.94 -0.67
CA PRO A 8 -9.85 4.86 -1.05
C PRO A 8 -10.68 4.01 -0.07
N PRO A 9 -12.00 4.27 0.07
CA PRO A 9 -12.83 3.58 1.06
C PRO A 9 -12.82 2.06 0.97
N LYS A 10 -12.89 1.52 -0.25
CA LYS A 10 -12.82 0.08 -0.51
C LYS A 10 -11.59 -0.56 0.14
N TYR A 11 -10.42 0.06 0.03
CA TYR A 11 -9.19 -0.48 0.58
C TYR A 11 -9.03 -0.18 2.07
N PHE A 12 -9.57 0.95 2.54
CA PHE A 12 -9.66 1.25 3.97
C PHE A 12 -10.40 0.13 4.69
N ASP A 13 -11.61 -0.24 4.26
CA ASP A 13 -12.41 -1.26 4.93
C ASP A 13 -11.73 -2.64 4.91
N LEU A 14 -11.04 -3.00 3.81
CA LEU A 14 -10.28 -4.26 3.71
C LEU A 14 -9.07 -4.34 4.65
N ILE A 15 -8.35 -3.23 4.86
CA ILE A 15 -7.22 -3.19 5.79
C ILE A 15 -7.71 -3.08 7.24
N SER A 16 -8.84 -2.38 7.45
CA SER A 16 -9.45 -2.23 8.76
C SER A 16 -9.97 -3.58 9.28
N SER A 17 -10.56 -4.41 8.42
CA SER A 17 -11.05 -5.75 8.77
C SER A 17 -9.94 -6.80 8.91
N GLY A 18 -8.69 -6.47 8.57
CA GLY A 18 -7.58 -7.41 8.59
C GLY A 18 -7.51 -8.37 7.40
N LYS A 19 -8.49 -8.33 6.49
CA LYS A 19 -8.51 -9.15 5.26
C LYS A 19 -7.32 -8.82 4.33
N LYS A 20 -6.96 -7.54 4.24
CA LYS A 20 -5.79 -7.07 3.47
C LYS A 20 -4.69 -6.60 4.42
N LYS A 21 -3.50 -7.20 4.31
CA LYS A 21 -2.35 -6.97 5.20
C LYS A 21 -1.15 -6.32 4.49
N PHE A 22 -1.33 -5.80 3.26
CA PHE A 22 -0.27 -5.18 2.46
C PHE A 22 -0.71 -3.86 1.81
N GLU A 23 0.26 -2.98 1.54
CA GLU A 23 0.13 -1.76 0.73
C GLU A 23 1.13 -1.82 -0.43
N LEU A 24 0.67 -1.55 -1.67
CA LEU A 24 1.53 -1.44 -2.85
C LEU A 24 1.51 0.03 -3.31
N ARG A 25 2.69 0.63 -3.46
CA ARG A 25 2.84 2.04 -3.84
C ARG A 25 4.08 2.22 -4.71
N VAL A 26 4.07 3.27 -5.53
CA VAL A 26 5.27 3.81 -6.15
C VAL A 26 6.23 4.24 -5.03
N ALA A 27 7.52 3.94 -5.18
CA ALA A 27 8.55 4.25 -4.20
C ALA A 27 8.98 5.73 -4.25
N ASP A 28 8.01 6.65 -4.17
CA ASP A 28 8.20 8.11 -4.23
C ASP A 28 8.33 8.78 -2.85
N PHE A 29 8.56 7.98 -1.81
CA PHE A 29 8.70 8.45 -0.43
C PHE A 29 9.51 7.47 0.43
N ASP A 30 10.20 8.02 1.42
CA ASP A 30 10.96 7.22 2.36
C ASP A 30 10.07 6.63 3.47
N ILE A 31 10.23 5.34 3.71
CA ILE A 31 9.65 4.60 4.83
C ILE A 31 10.44 3.33 5.06
N LYS A 32 10.68 2.95 6.32
CA LYS A 32 11.41 1.72 6.69
C LYS A 32 10.57 0.82 7.59
N VAL A 33 11.00 -0.44 7.72
CA VAL A 33 10.46 -1.37 8.72
C VAL A 33 10.56 -0.71 10.10
N GLY A 34 9.48 -0.83 10.88
CA GLY A 34 9.36 -0.20 12.19
C GLY A 34 8.67 1.18 12.18
N ASP A 35 8.62 1.87 11.04
CA ASP A 35 7.88 3.13 10.92
C ASP A 35 6.35 2.94 10.94
N MET A 36 5.63 4.05 11.09
CA MET A 36 4.17 4.06 11.09
C MET A 36 3.64 4.71 9.81
N LEU A 37 2.74 4.02 9.13
CA LEU A 37 1.93 4.54 8.03
C LEU A 37 0.54 4.89 8.56
N ILE A 38 0.15 6.16 8.45
CA ILE A 38 -1.21 6.62 8.69
C ILE A 38 -1.93 6.65 7.35
N LEU A 39 -2.99 5.84 7.24
CA LEU A 39 -3.86 5.78 6.10
C LEU A 39 -5.10 6.63 6.39
N GLU A 40 -5.24 7.74 5.66
CA GLU A 40 -6.36 8.67 5.77
C GLU A 40 -7.35 8.38 4.65
N GLU A 41 -8.58 8.05 5.02
CA GLU A 41 -9.58 7.73 4.02
C GLU A 41 -9.98 8.97 3.22
N TYR A 42 -9.88 8.85 1.90
CA TYR A 42 -10.24 9.88 0.95
C TYR A 42 -11.23 9.33 -0.06
N ASP A 43 -12.42 9.92 -0.13
CA ASP A 43 -13.43 9.60 -1.14
C ASP A 43 -13.10 10.33 -2.45
N PRO A 44 -12.64 9.64 -3.51
CA PRO A 44 -12.27 10.28 -4.76
C PRO A 44 -13.48 10.83 -5.52
N LYS A 45 -14.69 10.28 -5.30
CA LYS A 45 -15.92 10.77 -5.95
C LYS A 45 -16.34 12.10 -5.35
N LYS A 46 -16.29 12.21 -4.02
CA LYS A 46 -16.62 13.45 -3.28
C LYS A 46 -15.44 14.42 -3.14
N LYS A 47 -14.25 14.02 -3.61
CA LYS A 47 -12.98 14.76 -3.50
C LYS A 47 -12.69 15.28 -2.09
N LYS A 48 -13.01 14.49 -1.06
CA LYS A 48 -12.84 14.89 0.34
C LYS A 48 -12.38 13.76 1.24
N TYR A 49 -11.71 14.12 2.31
CA TYR A 49 -11.47 13.21 3.43
C TYR A 49 -12.79 12.92 4.15
N THR A 50 -12.96 11.67 4.60
CA THR A 50 -14.14 11.27 5.38
C THR A 50 -13.96 11.49 6.88
N GLY A 51 -12.71 11.71 7.32
CA GLY A 51 -12.32 11.78 8.73
C GLY A 51 -11.85 10.44 9.31
N ARG A 52 -12.13 9.31 8.64
CA ARG A 52 -11.61 8.00 9.04
C ARG A 52 -10.09 7.93 8.79
N LYS A 53 -9.37 7.40 9.76
CA LYS A 53 -7.92 7.14 9.66
C LYS A 53 -7.55 5.88 10.42
N MET A 54 -6.50 5.21 9.97
CA MET A 54 -5.91 4.10 10.70
C MET A 54 -4.39 4.22 10.70
N LYS A 55 -3.76 3.66 11.73
CA LYS A 55 -2.31 3.65 11.90
C LYS A 55 -1.82 2.21 11.81
N LYS A 56 -0.88 1.92 10.91
CA LYS A 56 -0.27 0.60 10.74
C LYS A 56 1.24 0.71 10.86
N LYS A 57 1.87 -0.24 11.57
CA LYS A 57 3.33 -0.35 11.62
C LYS A 57 3.81 -1.11 10.39
N VAL A 58 4.88 -0.65 9.75
CA VAL A 58 5.50 -1.37 8.63
C VAL A 58 6.25 -2.58 9.21
N GLY A 59 5.71 -3.78 8.99
CA GLY A 59 6.32 -5.05 9.41
C GLY A 59 7.27 -5.65 8.39
N TYR A 60 7.01 -5.43 7.10
CA TYR A 60 7.83 -5.91 5.99
C TYR A 60 7.84 -4.87 4.87
N LYS A 61 8.96 -4.76 4.15
CA LYS A 61 9.12 -3.89 2.98
C LYS A 61 9.89 -4.63 1.89
N LEU A 62 9.22 -4.86 0.76
CA LEU A 62 9.86 -5.22 -0.49
C LEU A 62 9.96 -3.96 -1.35
N HIS A 63 11.15 -3.66 -1.85
CA HIS A 63 11.38 -2.59 -2.82
C HIS A 63 12.15 -3.20 -4.00
N PHE A 64 11.64 -2.98 -5.21
CA PHE A 64 12.30 -3.43 -6.43
C PHE A 64 11.99 -2.51 -7.60
N SER A 65 12.92 -2.40 -8.53
CA SER A 65 12.70 -1.75 -9.81
C SER A 65 12.05 -2.73 -10.80
N LEU A 66 11.41 -2.20 -11.86
CA LEU A 66 10.77 -3.03 -12.89
C LEU A 66 11.72 -4.07 -13.51
N ASN A 67 13.01 -3.76 -13.59
CA ASN A 67 14.00 -4.64 -14.19
C ASN A 67 14.93 -5.35 -13.20
N GLN A 68 14.61 -5.34 -11.90
CA GLN A 68 15.51 -5.90 -10.88
C GLN A 68 15.92 -7.36 -11.13
N PHE A 69 15.06 -8.12 -11.80
CA PHE A 69 15.30 -9.54 -12.11
C PHE A 69 15.23 -9.81 -13.62
N GLY A 70 15.56 -8.83 -14.47
CA GLY A 70 15.55 -9.00 -15.94
C GLY A 70 14.16 -9.23 -16.53
N GLN A 71 13.11 -8.73 -15.87
CA GLN A 71 11.72 -9.09 -16.11
C GLN A 71 10.84 -7.91 -16.55
N LYS A 72 11.45 -6.78 -16.92
CA LYS A 72 10.75 -5.54 -17.27
C LYS A 72 9.67 -5.79 -18.34
N ASP A 73 10.04 -6.39 -19.47
CA ASP A 73 9.14 -6.62 -20.61
C ASP A 73 7.96 -7.53 -20.23
N LEU A 74 8.20 -8.54 -19.38
CA LEU A 74 7.16 -9.43 -18.90
C LEU A 74 6.21 -8.73 -17.92
N ILE A 75 6.72 -7.87 -17.03
CA ILE A 75 5.88 -7.07 -16.13
C ILE A 75 5.05 -6.06 -16.92
N GLU A 76 5.63 -5.38 -17.91
CA GLU A 76 4.90 -4.43 -18.76
C GLU A 76 3.79 -5.14 -19.55
N LYS A 77 4.03 -6.37 -20.00
CA LYS A 77 3.05 -7.16 -20.76
C LYS A 77 1.99 -7.86 -19.90
N LYS A 78 2.36 -8.38 -18.72
CA LYS A 78 1.51 -9.30 -17.93
C LYS A 78 1.11 -8.73 -16.57
N GLY A 79 1.70 -7.62 -16.14
CA GLY A 79 1.50 -7.05 -14.81
C GLY A 79 2.18 -7.86 -13.71
N LEU A 80 1.71 -7.64 -12.47
CA LEU A 80 2.25 -8.23 -11.25
C LEU A 80 1.10 -8.77 -10.39
N TYR A 81 1.35 -9.88 -9.70
CA TYR A 81 0.53 -10.30 -8.57
C TYR A 81 1.15 -9.81 -7.26
N VAL A 82 0.30 -9.40 -6.32
CA VAL A 82 0.66 -9.29 -4.91
C VAL A 82 -0.22 -10.27 -4.15
N LEU A 83 0.34 -11.43 -3.83
CA LEU A 83 -0.36 -12.51 -3.15
C LEU A 83 -0.06 -12.43 -1.65
N GLN A 84 -1.11 -12.37 -0.85
CA GLN A 84 -1.02 -12.55 0.60
C GLN A 84 -1.25 -14.03 0.87
N LEU A 85 -0.33 -14.65 1.62
CA LEU A 85 -0.44 -16.05 2.05
C LEU A 85 -1.08 -16.11 3.44
N GLU A 86 -1.80 -17.19 3.70
CA GLU A 86 -2.43 -17.53 4.98
C GLU A 86 -2.10 -19.01 5.24
N ASP A 87 -2.03 -19.40 6.52
CA ASP A 87 -1.75 -20.78 6.94
C ASP A 87 -2.94 -21.73 6.66
#